data_AF-A0A382MKR5-F1
#
_entry.id   AF-A0A382MKR5-F1
#
_cell.length_a   1.000
_cell.length_b   1.000
_cell.length_c   1.000
_cell.angle_alpha   90.00
_cell.angle_beta   90.00
_cell.angle_gamma   90.00
#
_symmetry.space_group_name_H-M   'P 1'
#
loop_
_entity.id
_entity.type
_entity.pdbx_description
1 polymer ?
#
loop_
_entity_poly.entity_id
_entity_poly.type
_entity_poly.pdbx_seq_one_letter_code
_entity_poly.pdbx_strand_id
1 'polypeptide(L)'
;MHTLEKTQLHGNAARPEPALLTDEQMRRFITDGYLMIRPTVPKDTHGIIDEKFNWIVEHEPNPGNNILPRLPELNLVLESPEVRGAMLSLL
;
A
#
# COMPACT_ATOMS: atom_id res chain seq x y z
N MET A 1 -3.97 1.10 48.94
CA MET A 1 -3.91 -0.18 48.20
C MET A 1 -5.30 -0.42 47.62
N HIS A 2 -5.38 -0.54 46.29
CA HIS A 2 -6.57 -0.64 45.43
C HIS A 2 -7.37 0.63 45.14
N THR A 3 -7.20 1.11 43.90
CA THR A 3 -8.17 1.51 42.86
C THR A 3 -7.37 2.43 41.94
N LEU A 4 -7.09 2.08 40.67
CA LEU A 4 -7.99 2.32 39.53
C LEU A 4 -7.70 1.32 38.41
N GLU A 5 -8.77 0.62 38.00
CA GLU A 5 -8.89 -0.06 36.72
C GLU A 5 -9.07 0.96 35.58
N LYS A 6 -8.62 0.55 34.39
CA LYS A 6 -9.01 1.02 33.05
C LYS A 6 -8.60 2.43 32.63
N THR A 7 -7.61 2.47 31.73
CA THR A 7 -7.73 3.28 30.50
C THR A 7 -6.98 2.55 29.39
N GLN A 8 -7.75 1.90 28.53
CA GLN A 8 -7.30 1.62 27.18
C GLN A 8 -7.14 2.94 26.44
N LEU A 9 -5.99 3.16 25.81
CA LEU A 9 -5.84 3.97 24.60
C LEU A 9 -4.69 3.39 23.76
N HIS A 10 -4.87 2.20 23.20
CA HIS A 10 -4.19 1.86 21.94
C HIS A 10 -5.09 2.39 20.83
N GLY A 11 -4.90 3.66 20.50
CA GLY A 11 -5.56 4.29 19.36
C GLY A 11 -5.17 3.55 18.08
N ASN A 12 -6.11 2.81 17.53
CA ASN A 12 -6.11 2.39 16.14
C ASN A 12 -6.02 3.67 15.30
N ALA A 13 -4.85 4.02 14.76
CA ALA A 13 -4.78 4.99 13.69
C ALA A 13 -5.61 4.40 12.54
N ALA A 14 -6.85 4.84 12.39
CA ALA A 14 -7.77 4.33 11.39
C ALA A 14 -7.06 4.40 10.04
N ARG A 15 -6.91 3.25 9.37
CA ARG A 15 -6.39 3.22 8.01
C ARG A 15 -7.23 4.16 7.17
N PRO A 16 -6.63 4.95 6.27
CA PRO A 16 -7.40 5.84 5.43
C PRO A 16 -8.40 5.04 4.60
N GLU A 17 -9.61 5.58 4.48
CA GLU A 17 -10.70 4.95 3.74
C GLU A 17 -10.30 4.72 2.27
N PRO A 18 -10.68 3.60 1.65
CA PRO A 18 -10.37 3.35 0.24
C PRO A 18 -11.02 4.38 -0.68
N ALA A 19 -10.28 4.88 -1.67
CA ALA A 19 -10.78 5.76 -2.70
C ALA A 19 -11.28 4.93 -3.90
N LEU A 20 -12.59 4.65 -3.93
CA LEU A 20 -13.22 3.82 -4.95
C LEU A 20 -13.13 4.43 -6.36
N LEU A 21 -13.19 3.57 -7.38
CA LEU A 21 -13.19 4.02 -8.77
C LEU A 21 -14.49 4.75 -9.12
N THR A 22 -14.35 5.85 -9.83
CA THR A 22 -15.49 6.53 -10.47
C THR A 22 -16.01 5.73 -11.67
N ASP A 23 -17.25 5.99 -12.08
CA ASP A 23 -17.86 5.38 -13.27
C ASP A 23 -17.01 5.58 -14.54
N GLU A 24 -16.38 6.75 -14.67
CA GLU A 24 -15.46 7.05 -15.77
C GLU A 24 -14.23 6.13 -15.76
N GLN A 25 -13.63 5.91 -14.58
CA GLN A 25 -12.48 5.03 -14.43
C GLN A 25 -12.85 3.57 -14.65
N MET A 26 -14.02 3.14 -14.16
CA MET A 26 -14.57 1.80 -14.43
C MET A 26 -14.79 1.59 -15.92
N ARG A 27 -15.40 2.56 -16.62
CA ARG A 27 -15.60 2.50 -18.07
C ARG A 27 -14.27 2.34 -18.80
N ARG A 28 -13.25 3.15 -18.47
CA ARG A 28 -11.91 3.05 -19.07
C ARG A 28 -11.25 1.69 -18.82
N PHE A 29 -11.33 1.17 -17.59
CA PHE A 29 -10.81 -0.15 -17.31
C PHE A 29 -11.46 -1.23 -18.18
N ILE A 30 -12.78 -1.17 -18.36
CA ILE A 30 -13.52 -2.13 -19.19
C ILE A 30 -13.20 -1.98 -20.68
N THR A 31 -13.09 -0.74 -21.19
CA THR A 31 -12.86 -0.50 -22.63
C THR A 31 -11.39 -0.68 -23.03
N ASP A 32 -10.47 -0.26 -22.17
CA ASP A 32 -9.04 -0.16 -22.49
C ASP A 32 -8.26 -1.35 -21.90
N GLY A 33 -8.85 -2.10 -20.96
CA GLY A 33 -8.27 -3.27 -20.31
C GLY A 33 -7.27 -2.95 -19.20
N TYR A 34 -7.01 -1.66 -18.92
CA TYR A 34 -6.13 -1.22 -17.84
C TYR A 34 -6.53 0.16 -17.30
N LEU A 35 -6.05 0.48 -16.10
CA LEU A 35 -6.21 1.80 -15.48
C LEU A 35 -4.91 2.21 -14.78
N MET A 36 -4.50 3.46 -14.96
CA MET A 36 -3.34 4.01 -14.26
C MET A 36 -3.79 4.72 -12.98
N ILE A 37 -3.31 4.23 -11.84
CA ILE A 37 -3.54 4.82 -10.52
C ILE A 37 -2.26 5.53 -10.05
N ARG A 38 -2.42 6.71 -9.45
CA ARG A 38 -1.33 7.46 -8.83
C ARG A 38 -1.49 7.40 -7.31
N PRO A 39 -0.77 6.52 -6.62
CA PRO A 39 -0.87 6.40 -5.18
C PRO A 39 -0.29 7.64 -4.51
N THR A 40 -0.99 8.17 -3.50
CA THR A 40 -0.47 9.25 -2.68
C THR A 40 0.40 8.66 -1.57
N VAL A 41 1.72 8.71 -1.76
CA VAL A 41 2.72 8.20 -0.80
C VAL A 41 3.72 9.30 -0.40
N PRO A 42 4.43 9.16 0.73
CA PRO A 42 5.52 10.07 1.09
C PRO A 42 6.52 10.24 -0.05
N LYS A 43 7.06 11.46 -0.21
CA LYS A 43 7.94 11.82 -1.33
C LYS A 43 9.16 10.90 -1.46
N ASP A 44 9.70 10.44 -0.33
CA ASP A 44 10.92 9.63 -0.28
C ASP A 44 10.65 8.14 -0.51
N THR A 45 9.38 7.70 -0.56
CA THR A 45 9.01 6.28 -0.69
C THR A 45 9.65 5.64 -1.92
N HIS A 46 9.66 6.31 -3.06
CA HIS A 46 10.31 5.78 -4.27
C HIS A 46 11.82 5.59 -4.10
N GLY A 47 12.52 6.56 -3.51
CA GLY A 47 13.96 6.47 -3.29
C GLY A 47 14.34 5.35 -2.32
N ILE A 48 13.57 5.19 -1.24
CA ILE A 48 13.78 4.13 -0.25
C ILE A 48 13.57 2.75 -0.88
N ILE A 49 12.53 2.58 -1.71
CA ILE A 49 12.26 1.32 -2.41
C ILE A 49 13.40 0.98 -3.36
N ASP A 50 13.87 1.95 -4.15
CA ASP A 50 14.96 1.75 -5.12
C ASP A 50 16.27 1.36 -4.43
N GLU A 51 16.68 2.11 -3.39
CA GLU A 51 17.90 1.84 -2.63
C GLU A 51 17.91 0.42 -2.04
N LYS A 52 16.82 0.04 -1.37
CA LYS A 52 16.70 -1.28 -0.75
C LYS A 52 16.59 -2.40 -1.78
N PHE A 53 15.89 -2.17 -2.89
CA PHE A 53 15.79 -3.14 -3.96
C PHE A 53 17.16 -3.43 -4.58
N ASN A 54 17.94 -2.38 -4.86
CA ASN A 54 19.30 -2.52 -5.38
C ASN A 54 20.19 -3.30 -4.41
N TRP A 55 20.10 -2.99 -3.10
CA TRP A 55 20.84 -3.75 -2.09
C TRP A 55 20.48 -5.25 -2.10
N ILE A 56 19.17 -5.59 -2.18
CA ILE A 56 18.70 -6.98 -2.23
C ILE A 56 19.25 -7.70 -3.47
N VAL A 57 19.20 -7.06 -4.64
CA VAL A 57 19.69 -7.64 -5.90
C VAL A 57 21.19 -7.90 -5.87
N GLU A 58 21.96 -7.02 -5.20
CA GLU A 58 23.42 -7.14 -5.09
C GLU A 58 23.87 -8.19 -4.06
N HIS A 59 23.13 -8.36 -2.97
CA HIS A 59 23.61 -9.10 -1.80
C HIS A 59 22.84 -10.40 -1.51
N GLU A 60 21.67 -10.60 -2.11
CA GLU A 60 20.83 -11.77 -1.86
C GLU A 60 20.55 -12.58 -3.14
N PRO A 61 20.33 -13.90 -3.04
CA PRO A 61 19.73 -14.66 -4.12
C PRO A 61 18.38 -14.05 -4.52
N ASN A 62 18.07 -14.08 -5.83
CA ASN A 62 16.82 -13.54 -6.35
C ASN A 62 15.59 -14.04 -5.55
N PRO A 63 14.82 -13.14 -4.89
CA PRO A 63 13.72 -13.53 -4.04
C PRO A 63 12.51 -14.10 -4.81
N GLY A 64 12.48 -13.96 -6.14
CA GLY A 64 11.35 -14.38 -6.97
C GLY A 64 10.05 -13.72 -6.51
N ASN A 65 9.02 -14.53 -6.25
CA ASN A 65 7.71 -14.05 -5.83
C ASN A 65 7.64 -13.58 -4.36
N ASN A 66 8.75 -13.61 -3.63
CA ASN A 66 8.81 -13.24 -2.21
C ASN A 66 9.37 -11.83 -1.99
N ILE A 67 9.09 -10.88 -2.89
CA ILE A 67 9.60 -9.51 -2.76
C ILE A 67 8.93 -8.72 -1.63
N LEU A 68 7.63 -8.94 -1.37
CA LEU A 68 6.89 -8.16 -0.36
C LEU A 68 7.44 -8.31 1.07
N PRO A 69 7.80 -9.53 1.54
CA PRO A 69 8.48 -9.66 2.83
C PRO A 69 9.89 -9.04 2.89
N ARG A 70 10.57 -8.91 1.74
CA ARG A 70 11.93 -8.36 1.66
C ARG A 70 11.93 -6.84 1.57
N LEU A 71 10.89 -6.27 0.96
CA LEU A 71 10.74 -4.85 0.72
C LEU A 71 9.39 -4.37 1.29
N PRO A 72 9.24 -4.31 2.62
CA PRO A 72 7.98 -3.99 3.28
C PRO A 72 7.46 -2.59 2.94
N GLU A 73 8.31 -1.69 2.46
CA GLU A 73 7.94 -0.36 1.98
C GLU A 73 6.99 -0.38 0.80
N LEU A 74 6.95 -1.47 0.01
CA LEU A 74 5.94 -1.67 -1.03
C LEU A 74 4.51 -1.64 -0.46
N ASN A 75 4.33 -1.99 0.83
CA ASN A 75 3.02 -1.87 1.48
C ASN A 75 2.53 -0.43 1.58
N LEU A 76 3.40 0.58 1.60
CA LEU A 76 2.96 1.99 1.58
C LEU A 76 2.22 2.32 0.28
N VAL A 77 2.62 1.68 -0.82
CA VAL A 77 1.97 1.82 -2.13
C VAL A 77 0.70 0.96 -2.18
N LEU A 78 0.79 -0.30 -1.77
CA LEU A 78 -0.35 -1.23 -1.82
C LEU A 78 -1.50 -0.83 -0.89
N GLU A 79 -1.18 -0.25 0.27
CA GLU A 79 -2.16 0.22 1.24
C GLU A 79 -2.62 1.66 0.98
N SER A 80 -2.14 2.32 -0.08
CA SER A 80 -2.62 3.66 -0.43
C SER A 80 -4.13 3.61 -0.71
N PRO A 81 -4.90 4.65 -0.31
CA PRO A 81 -6.34 4.71 -0.53
C PRO A 81 -6.75 4.41 -1.97
N GLU A 82 -5.99 4.93 -2.92
CA GLU A 82 -6.27 4.82 -4.36
C GLU A 82 -6.04 3.41 -4.87
N VAL A 83 -4.96 2.73 -4.45
CA VAL A 83 -4.67 1.35 -4.87
C VAL A 83 -5.67 0.39 -4.23
N ARG A 84 -5.94 0.54 -2.93
CA ARG A 84 -6.94 -0.27 -2.23
C ARG A 84 -8.33 -0.09 -2.81
N GLY A 85 -8.74 1.16 -3.05
CA GLY A 85 -10.06 1.45 -3.62
C GLY A 85 -10.20 0.94 -5.06
N ALA A 86 -9.13 1.00 -5.86
CA ALA A 86 -9.09 0.37 -7.18
C ALA A 86 -9.27 -1.15 -7.10
N MET A 87 -8.53 -1.84 -6.23
CA MET A 87 -8.68 -3.29 -6.03
C MET A 87 -10.09 -3.68 -5.59
N LEU A 88 -10.67 -2.96 -4.61
CA LEU A 88 -12.04 -3.22 -4.13
C LEU A 88 -13.14 -2.92 -5.16
N SER A 89 -12.89 -2.02 -6.11
CA SER A 89 -13.88 -1.71 -7.15
C SER A 89 -13.89 -2.76 -8.28
N LEU A 90 -12.80 -3.52 -8.43
CA LEU A 90 -12.57 -4.44 -9.55
C LEU A 90 -12.70 -5.92 -9.18
N LEU A 91 -12.48 -6.29 -7.91
CA LEU A 91 -12.47 -7.66 -7.39
C LEU A 91 -13.70 -7.93 -6.50
#